data_AF-A0A7R9YZC4-F1
#
_entry.id   AF-A0A7R9YZC4-F1
#
_cell.length_a   1.000
_cell.length_b   1.000
_cell.length_c   1.000
_cell.angle_alpha   90.00
_cell.angle_beta   90.00
_cell.angle_gamma   90.00
#
_symmetry.space_group_name_H-M   'P 1'
#
loop_
_entity.id
_entity.type
_entity.pdbx_description
1 polymer ?
#
loop_
_entity_poly.entity_id
_entity_poly.type
_entity_poly.pdbx_seq_one_letter_code
_entity_poly.pdbx_strand_id
1 'polypeptide(L)'
;VAPWTEKEAGYLGLSLVLVGLLGSLTSGYCMDRTHSYRRISIVLLAGSVIAMTSFLLSIHWCFEKRTLVFLSTSCSGFFLTGFIGAGFEYGTALSYPSDEAAV
;
A
#
# COMPACT_ATOMS: atom_id res chain seq x y z
N VAL A 1 -3.87 29.51 -6.00
CA VAL A 1 -3.04 28.37 -5.59
C VAL A 1 -1.84 28.31 -6.52
N ALA A 2 -0.61 28.47 -6.01
CA ALA A 2 0.58 28.33 -6.85
C ALA A 2 0.70 26.87 -7.35
N PRO A 3 1.05 26.65 -8.64
CA PRO A 3 1.21 25.32 -9.19
C PRO A 3 2.30 24.55 -8.44
N TRP A 4 2.17 23.23 -8.38
CA TRP A 4 3.20 22.35 -7.81
C TRP A 4 4.50 22.50 -8.59
N THR A 5 5.61 22.67 -7.87
CA THR A 5 6.92 22.67 -8.50
C THR A 5 7.25 21.24 -8.95
N GLU A 6 7.94 21.07 -10.09
CA GLU A 6 8.37 19.75 -10.58
C GLU A 6 9.11 18.93 -9.50
N LYS A 7 9.92 19.61 -8.67
CA LYS A 7 10.61 19.01 -7.52
C LYS A 7 9.66 18.46 -6.46
N GLU A 8 8.60 19.19 -6.15
CA GLU A 8 7.62 18.79 -5.13
C GLU A 8 6.79 17.59 -5.59
N ALA A 9 6.42 17.55 -6.87
CA ALA A 9 5.79 16.38 -7.47
C ALA A 9 6.72 15.15 -7.44
N GLY A 10 8.01 15.35 -7.73
CA GLY A 10 9.04 14.31 -7.61
C GLY A 10 9.18 13.78 -6.18
N TYR A 11 9.22 14.66 -5.17
CA TYR A 11 9.30 14.23 -3.77
C TYR A 11 8.05 13.48 -3.30
N LEU A 12 6.86 13.84 -3.80
CA LEU A 12 5.61 13.19 -3.47
C LEU A 12 5.55 11.75 -4.02
N GLY A 13 6.07 11.53 -5.23
CA GLY A 13 6.28 10.17 -5.77
C GLY A 13 7.34 9.39 -5.02
N LEU A 14 8.47 10.03 -4.67
CA LEU A 14 9.54 9.41 -3.91
C LEU A 14 9.07 8.92 -2.53
N SER A 15 8.29 9.74 -1.82
CA SER A 15 7.79 9.37 -0.49
C SER A 15 6.80 8.21 -0.57
N LEU A 16 5.96 8.15 -1.61
CA LEU A 16 5.07 7.02 -1.88
C LEU A 16 5.86 5.72 -2.02
N VAL A 17 6.95 5.73 -2.80
CA VAL A 17 7.76 4.53 -3.03
C VAL A 17 8.52 4.11 -1.76
N LEU A 18 9.17 5.05 -1.07
CA LEU A 18 9.94 4.74 0.15
C LEU A 18 9.05 4.15 1.24
N VAL A 19 7.87 4.71 1.46
CA VAL A 19 6.92 4.20 2.44
C VAL A 19 6.25 2.91 1.97
N GLY A 20 6.01 2.75 0.66
CA GLY A 20 5.54 1.49 0.07
C GLY A 20 6.52 0.33 0.28
N LEU A 21 7.83 0.58 0.16
CA LEU A 21 8.87 -0.42 0.44
C LEU A 21 8.83 -0.88 1.90
N LEU A 22 8.67 0.05 2.85
CA LEU A 22 8.48 -0.28 4.27
C LEU A 22 7.18 -1.08 4.50
N GLY A 23 6.13 -0.77 3.72
CA GLY A 23 4.88 -1.54 3.69
C GLY A 23 5.09 -2.99 3.32
N SER A 24 5.82 -3.24 2.25
CA SER A 24 6.14 -4.61 1.80
C SER A 24 6.90 -5.41 2.85
N LEU A 25 7.89 -4.79 3.51
CA LEU A 25 8.67 -5.44 4.55
C LEU A 25 7.82 -5.78 5.77
N THR A 26 6.95 -4.84 6.18
CA THR A 26 6.09 -5.02 7.35
C THR A 26 5.02 -6.08 7.08
N SER A 27 4.41 -6.08 5.90
CA SER A 27 3.40 -7.09 5.53
C SER A 27 4.02 -8.48 5.43
N GLY A 28 5.20 -8.61 4.79
CA GLY A 28 5.91 -9.87 4.70
C GLY A 28 6.30 -10.42 6.07
N TYR A 29 6.83 -9.56 6.95
CA TYR A 29 7.14 -9.95 8.34
C TYR A 29 5.89 -10.39 9.13
N CYS A 30 4.77 -9.69 8.94
CA CYS A 30 3.52 -10.03 9.61
C CYS A 30 2.96 -11.38 9.13
N MET A 31 3.08 -11.68 7.83
CA MET A 31 2.66 -12.97 7.25
C MET A 31 3.54 -14.13 7.73
N ASP A 32 4.86 -13.93 7.76
CA ASP A 32 5.83 -14.91 8.28
C ASP A 32 5.54 -15.30 9.74
N ARG A 33 5.16 -14.34 10.58
CA ARG A 33 4.93 -14.60 12.01
C ARG A 33 3.59 -15.25 12.34
N THR A 34 2.55 -15.00 11.54
CA THR A 34 1.17 -15.33 11.97
C THR A 34 0.62 -16.59 11.29
N HIS A 35 1.21 -17.05 10.18
CA HIS A 35 0.74 -18.19 9.35
C HIS A 35 -0.75 -18.13 8.98
N SER A 36 -1.40 -16.97 9.17
CA SER A 36 -2.84 -16.75 8.99
C SER A 36 -3.06 -15.79 7.83
N TYR A 37 -2.69 -16.26 6.63
CA TYR A 37 -2.69 -15.52 5.38
C TYR A 37 -4.04 -14.84 5.11
N ARG A 38 -5.15 -15.56 5.32
CA ARG A 38 -6.51 -15.03 5.08
C ARG A 38 -6.83 -13.79 5.92
N ARG A 39 -6.42 -13.75 7.20
CA ARG A 39 -6.76 -12.64 8.10
C ARG A 39 -5.95 -11.39 7.73
N ILE A 40 -4.67 -11.56 7.44
CA ILE A 40 -3.77 -10.46 7.11
C ILE A 40 -4.17 -9.83 5.78
N SER A 41 -4.51 -10.64 4.77
CA SER A 41 -4.97 -10.12 3.47
C SER A 41 -6.26 -9.31 3.61
N ILE A 42 -7.21 -9.73 4.46
CA ILE A 42 -8.45 -8.96 4.72
C ILE A 42 -8.12 -7.62 5.41
N VAL A 43 -7.20 -7.59 6.37
CA VAL A 43 -6.80 -6.36 7.06
C VAL A 43 -6.10 -5.39 6.11
N LEU A 44 -5.18 -5.90 5.27
CA LEU A 44 -4.49 -5.09 4.26
C LEU A 44 -5.46 -4.55 3.20
N LEU A 45 -6.41 -5.36 2.76
CA LEU A 45 -7.46 -4.95 1.83
C LEU A 45 -8.32 -3.83 2.43
N ALA A 46 -8.82 -4.02 3.66
CA ALA A 46 -9.61 -3.01 4.36
C ALA A 46 -8.82 -1.71 4.58
N GLY A 47 -7.55 -1.83 4.98
CA GLY A 47 -6.64 -0.69 5.14
C GLY A 47 -6.39 0.06 3.83
N SER A 48 -6.26 -0.66 2.71
CA SER A 48 -6.11 -0.06 1.37
C SER A 48 -7.32 0.77 0.96
N VAL A 49 -8.54 0.28 1.22
CA VAL A 49 -9.77 1.03 0.97
C VAL A 49 -9.79 2.33 1.78
N ILE A 50 -9.41 2.27 3.06
CA ILE A 50 -9.36 3.45 3.94
C ILE A 50 -8.29 4.43 3.46
N ALA A 51 -7.10 3.95 3.13
CA ALA A 51 -5.99 4.77 2.67
C ALA A 51 -6.33 5.48 1.35
N MET A 52 -6.95 4.77 0.42
CA MET A 52 -7.34 5.34 -0.87
C MET A 52 -8.50 6.32 -0.74
N THR A 53 -9.45 6.05 0.15
CA THR A 53 -10.52 7.02 0.50
C THR A 53 -9.94 8.28 1.13
N SER A 54 -8.96 8.13 2.04
CA SER A 54 -8.28 9.25 2.70
C SER A 54 -7.49 10.10 1.70
N PHE A 55 -6.85 9.47 0.71
CA PHE A 55 -6.19 10.17 -0.39
C PHE A 55 -7.18 10.96 -1.25
N LEU A 56 -8.31 10.35 -1.63
CA LEU A 56 -9.38 11.01 -2.38
C LEU A 56 -9.95 12.23 -1.62
N LEU A 57 -10.21 12.07 -0.33
CA LEU A 57 -10.69 13.14 0.54
C LEU A 57 -9.65 14.26 0.68
N SER A 58 -8.37 13.92 0.77
CA SER A 58 -7.27 14.88 0.85
C SER A 58 -7.22 15.77 -0.39
N ILE A 59 -7.40 15.20 -1.58
CA ILE A 59 -7.47 15.94 -2.84
C ILE A 59 -8.76 16.78 -2.93
N HIS A 60 -9.91 16.23 -2.54
CA HIS A 60 -11.20 16.89 -2.71
C HIS A 60 -11.44 18.05 -1.72
N TRP A 61 -11.06 17.88 -0.45
CA TRP A 61 -11.35 18.84 0.61
C TRP A 61 -10.16 19.74 0.96
N CYS A 62 -8.93 19.37 0.59
CA CYS A 62 -7.73 19.99 1.14
C CYS A 62 -6.63 20.24 0.10
N PHE A 63 -6.98 20.84 -1.04
CA PHE A 63 -5.99 21.26 -2.05
C PHE A 63 -4.98 22.30 -1.51
N GLU A 64 -5.32 22.98 -0.42
CA GLU A 64 -4.50 24.06 0.15
C GLU A 64 -3.39 23.55 1.09
N LYS A 65 -3.52 22.33 1.66
CA LYS A 65 -2.56 21.79 2.63
C LYS A 65 -1.70 20.69 2.02
N ARG A 66 -0.57 21.09 1.41
CA ARG A 66 0.42 20.18 0.79
C ARG A 66 0.86 19.04 1.71
N THR A 67 1.01 19.31 3.01
CA THR A 67 1.41 18.31 4.01
C THR A 67 0.41 17.15 4.14
N LEU A 68 -0.89 17.42 4.07
CA LEU A 68 -1.92 16.38 4.18
C LEU A 68 -1.95 15.47 2.95
N VAL A 69 -1.74 16.06 1.77
CA VAL A 69 -1.60 15.28 0.53
C VAL A 69 -0.38 14.37 0.64
N PHE A 70 0.76 14.89 1.08
CA PHE A 70 1.99 14.13 1.26
C PHE A 70 1.82 12.94 2.24
N LEU A 71 1.15 13.18 3.37
CA LEU A 71 0.89 12.16 4.38
C LEU A 71 -0.06 11.07 3.87
N SER A 72 -1.18 11.46 3.23
CA SER A 72 -2.15 10.51 2.69
C SER A 72 -1.58 9.70 1.52
N THR A 73 -0.77 10.33 0.66
CA THR A 73 -0.07 9.66 -0.46
C THR A 73 0.88 8.60 0.07
N SER A 74 1.68 8.95 1.09
CA SER A 74 2.65 8.04 1.69
C SER A 74 1.95 6.85 2.37
N CYS A 75 0.86 7.11 3.11
CA CYS A 75 0.03 6.07 3.71
C CYS A 75 -0.61 5.16 2.65
N SER A 76 -1.10 5.73 1.55
CA SER A 76 -1.64 4.96 0.44
C SER A 76 -0.58 4.07 -0.23
N GLY A 77 0.68 4.54 -0.32
CA GLY A 77 1.81 3.73 -0.78
C GLY A 77 2.07 2.50 0.07
N PHE A 78 2.04 2.64 1.41
CA PHE A 78 2.22 1.53 2.36
C PHE A 78 1.23 0.38 2.11
N PHE A 79 -0.06 0.72 2.05
CA PHE A 79 -1.13 -0.27 1.91
C PHE A 79 -1.20 -0.86 0.50
N LEU A 80 -0.92 -0.08 -0.54
CA LEU A 80 -0.95 -0.55 -1.92
C LEU A 80 0.12 -1.63 -2.16
N THR A 81 1.37 -1.39 -1.76
CA THR A 81 2.45 -2.36 -1.95
C THR A 81 2.27 -3.60 -1.06
N GLY A 82 1.87 -3.40 0.20
CA GLY A 82 1.61 -4.53 1.11
C GLY A 82 0.47 -5.44 0.63
N PHE A 83 -0.59 -4.86 0.05
CA PHE A 83 -1.69 -5.64 -0.54
C PHE A 83 -1.24 -6.49 -1.74
N ILE A 84 -0.42 -5.94 -2.64
CA ILE A 84 0.05 -6.68 -3.83
C ILE A 84 0.84 -7.93 -3.42
N GLY A 85 1.80 -7.80 -2.48
CA GLY A 85 2.58 -8.93 -2.00
C GLY A 85 1.71 -9.97 -1.28
N ALA A 86 0.83 -9.53 -0.38
CA ALA A 86 -0.06 -10.42 0.35
C ALA A 86 -1.09 -11.14 -0.55
N GLY A 87 -1.51 -10.50 -1.64
CA GLY A 87 -2.39 -11.11 -2.64
C GLY A 87 -1.71 -12.24 -3.39
N PHE A 88 -0.41 -12.09 -3.70
CA PHE A 88 0.38 -13.12 -4.36
C PHE A 88 0.55 -14.36 -3.46
N GLU A 89 0.96 -14.15 -2.20
CA GLU A 89 1.10 -15.24 -1.21
C GLU A 89 -0.24 -15.93 -0.88
N TYR A 90 -1.34 -15.19 -0.87
CA TYR A 90 -2.66 -15.79 -0.67
C TYR A 90 -3.11 -16.61 -1.89
N GLY A 91 -2.77 -16.16 -3.10
CA GLY A 91 -3.06 -16.87 -4.35
C GLY A 91 -2.30 -18.20 -4.46
N THR A 92 -1.02 -18.22 -4.09
CA THR A 92 -0.22 -19.46 -4.02
C THR A 92 -0.78 -20.41 -2.96
N ALA A 93 -1.12 -19.89 -1.77
CA ALA A 93 -1.74 -20.69 -0.71
C ALA A 93 -3.09 -21.32 -1.13
N LEU A 94 -3.88 -20.66 -1.98
CA LEU A 94 -5.13 -21.22 -2.52
C LEU A 94 -4.90 -22.30 -3.59
N SER A 95 -3.75 -22.27 -4.27
CA SER A 95 -3.43 -23.18 -5.38
C SER A 95 -2.85 -24.52 -4.92
N TYR A 96 -2.51 -24.65 -3.63
CA TYR A 96 -2.10 -25.92 -3.01
C TYR A 96 -3.27 -26.91 -2.99
N PRO A 97 -3.19 -28.12 -3.60
CA PRO A 97 -2.00 -28.96 -3.79
C PRO A 97 -1.54 -29.14 -5.26
N SER A 98 -1.83 -28.20 -6.16
CA SER A 98 -1.28 -28.26 -7.52
C SER A 98 0.20 -27.86 -7.50
N ASP A 99 1.05 -28.79 -7.94
CA ASP A 99 2.50 -28.71 -8.06
C ASP A 99 2.98 -27.34 -8.60
N GLU A 100 3.52 -26.48 -7.74
CA GLU A 100 4.20 -25.24 -8.15
C GLU A 100 5.58 -25.54 -8.79
N ALA A 101 6.04 -26.80 -8.77
CA ALA A 101 7.32 -27.22 -9.38
C ALA A 101 7.20 -27.69 -10.84
N ALA A 102 6.00 -27.66 -11.43
CA ALA A 102 5.74 -28.16 -12.77
C ALA A 102 5.29 -27.06 -13.76
N VAL A 103 5.98 -25.90 -13.79
CA VAL A 103 6.07 -25.01 -14.96
C VAL A 103 7.31 -24.14 -14.91
#